data_AF-A0A3D0N1I9-F1
#
_entry.id   AF-A0A3D0N1I9-F1
#
_cell.length_a   1.000
_cell.length_b   1.000
_cell.length_c   1.000
_cell.angle_alpha   90.00
_cell.angle_beta   90.00
_cell.angle_gamma   90.00
#
_symmetry.space_group_name_H-M   'P 1'
#
loop_
_entity.id
_entity.type
_entity.pdbx_description
1 polymer ?
#
loop_
_entity_poly.entity_id
_entity_poly.type
_entity_poly.pdbx_seq_one_letter_code
_entity_poly.pdbx_strand_id
1 'polypeptide(L)'
;MAAETQEIAENEEPRPGWWPMIGVHIGLMIVIIGAIYTPQIEIRGMVPSLEWARYLLVGIAVVIVGLVPALDVRSAAARALLALGGAVALYLACMPQLDSLPGGAAIVGTPFAMLGPSVAHTGVVIAAIFLGLQAVVDRRALPRRVPFVSSVLVAGGLLLALMAIMWLSLRGVYDLSMTTSPLLLVFRTVMYGLLMLVCLTIPGVRGVGRSAHIYIGLALLAAVVRNLATAGGM
;
A
#
# COMPACT_ATOMS: atom_id res chain seq x y z
N MET A 1 -29.49 -46.98 -9.99
CA MET A 1 -30.01 -45.87 -9.15
C MET A 1 -29.03 -45.35 -8.10
N ALA A 2 -28.11 -46.15 -7.54
CA ALA A 2 -27.11 -45.63 -6.59
C ALA A 2 -25.86 -44.99 -7.26
N ALA A 3 -25.63 -45.25 -8.55
CA ALA A 3 -24.46 -44.74 -9.28
C ALA A 3 -24.65 -43.28 -9.78
N GLU A 4 -25.86 -42.87 -10.16
CA GLU A 4 -26.15 -41.49 -10.62
C GLU A 4 -26.05 -40.47 -9.49
N THR A 5 -26.30 -40.86 -8.24
CA THR A 5 -26.21 -39.93 -7.10
C THR A 5 -24.76 -39.63 -6.70
N GLN A 6 -23.82 -40.49 -7.09
CA GLN A 6 -22.41 -40.33 -6.77
C GLN A 6 -21.68 -39.44 -7.79
N GLU A 7 -22.15 -39.41 -9.03
CA GLU A 7 -21.60 -38.56 -10.10
C GLU A 7 -22.01 -37.07 -9.96
N ILE A 8 -23.12 -36.79 -9.26
CA ILE A 8 -23.56 -35.43 -8.94
C ILE A 8 -22.72 -34.82 -7.79
N ALA A 9 -22.12 -35.65 -6.93
CA ALA A 9 -21.32 -35.19 -5.80
C ALA A 9 -19.85 -34.87 -6.15
N GLU A 10 -19.33 -35.38 -7.28
CA GLU A 10 -17.95 -35.14 -7.71
C GLU A 10 -17.77 -33.93 -8.65
N ASN A 11 -18.86 -33.30 -9.10
CA ASN A 11 -18.82 -32.18 -10.05
C ASN A 11 -18.92 -30.78 -9.43
N GLU A 12 -18.95 -30.66 -8.11
CA GLU A 12 -18.68 -29.37 -7.46
C GLU A 12 -17.17 -29.20 -7.28
N GLU A 13 -16.45 -29.00 -8.39
CA GLU A 13 -15.16 -28.33 -8.30
C GLU A 13 -15.39 -27.01 -7.55
N PRO A 14 -14.74 -26.78 -6.39
CA PRO A 14 -14.96 -25.56 -5.63
C PRO A 14 -14.58 -24.39 -6.53
N ARG A 15 -15.59 -23.60 -6.91
CA ARG A 15 -15.42 -22.42 -7.76
C ARG A 15 -14.23 -21.62 -7.23
N PRO A 16 -13.22 -21.31 -8.07
CA PRO A 16 -11.98 -20.71 -7.60
C PRO A 16 -12.26 -19.42 -6.84
N GLY A 17 -11.68 -19.33 -5.64
CA GLY A 17 -12.05 -18.35 -4.61
C GLY A 17 -11.89 -16.92 -5.09
N TRP A 18 -13.02 -16.26 -5.35
CA TRP A 18 -13.08 -14.86 -5.74
C TRP A 18 -13.09 -13.91 -4.54
N TRP A 19 -13.50 -14.42 -3.38
CA TRP A 19 -13.58 -13.66 -2.14
C TRP A 19 -12.24 -13.08 -1.66
N PRO A 20 -11.05 -13.71 -1.85
CA PRO A 20 -9.81 -13.08 -1.43
C PRO A 20 -9.43 -11.88 -2.30
N MET A 21 -9.83 -11.89 -3.57
CA MET A 21 -9.65 -10.76 -4.47
C MET A 21 -10.41 -9.52 -3.97
N ILE A 22 -11.62 -9.72 -3.45
CA ILE A 22 -12.40 -8.65 -2.84
C ILE A 22 -11.70 -8.09 -1.61
N GLY A 23 -11.18 -8.96 -0.73
CA GLY A 23 -10.44 -8.51 0.44
C GLY A 23 -9.20 -7.69 0.10
N VAL A 24 -8.48 -8.06 -0.97
CA VAL A 24 -7.37 -7.26 -1.51
C VAL A 24 -7.83 -5.86 -1.93
N HIS A 25 -8.91 -5.77 -2.71
CA HIS A 25 -9.47 -4.49 -3.14
C HIS A 25 -9.94 -3.64 -1.97
N ILE A 26 -10.64 -4.24 -1.00
CA ILE A 26 -11.08 -3.55 0.22
C ILE A 26 -9.88 -2.97 0.96
N GLY A 27 -8.82 -3.75 1.16
CA GLY A 27 -7.62 -3.28 1.83
C GLY A 27 -6.98 -2.09 1.12
N LEU A 28 -6.87 -2.14 -0.22
CA LEU A 28 -6.35 -1.03 -1.02
C LEU A 28 -7.28 0.19 -1.04
N MET A 29 -8.60 -0.01 -1.07
CA MET A 29 -9.58 1.07 -0.95
C MET A 29 -9.45 1.82 0.38
N ILE A 30 -9.22 1.11 1.49
CA ILE A 30 -9.02 1.72 2.80
C ILE A 30 -7.78 2.63 2.78
N VAL A 31 -6.68 2.19 2.17
CA VAL A 31 -5.46 3.01 1.99
C VAL A 31 -5.76 4.26 1.17
N ILE A 32 -6.49 4.11 0.07
CA ILE A 32 -6.87 5.18 -0.85
C ILE A 32 -7.75 6.22 -0.18
N ILE A 33 -8.77 5.77 0.55
CA ILE A 33 -9.66 6.65 1.30
C ILE A 33 -8.84 7.41 2.34
N GLY A 34 -7.94 6.75 3.06
CA GLY A 34 -7.00 7.41 3.96
C GLY A 34 -6.18 8.49 3.26
N ALA A 35 -5.62 8.20 2.09
CA ALA A 35 -4.81 9.14 1.31
C ALA A 35 -5.61 10.36 0.82
N ILE A 36 -6.83 10.14 0.33
CA ILE A 36 -7.70 11.20 -0.18
C ILE A 36 -8.18 12.07 0.97
N TYR A 37 -8.61 11.49 2.09
CA TYR A 37 -9.28 12.23 3.17
C TYR A 37 -8.34 12.78 4.25
N THR A 38 -7.08 12.35 4.31
CA THR A 38 -6.07 12.97 5.19
C THR A 38 -5.80 14.41 4.75
N PRO A 39 -6.11 15.42 5.59
CA PRO A 39 -5.73 16.79 5.29
C PRO A 39 -4.23 16.99 5.55
N GLN A 40 -3.44 17.39 4.55
CA GLN A 40 -2.01 17.69 4.72
C GLN A 40 -1.79 19.14 5.25
N ILE A 41 -2.70 19.62 6.10
CA ILE A 41 -2.80 21.04 6.52
C ILE A 41 -1.57 21.48 7.32
N GLU A 42 -0.93 20.60 8.08
CA GLU A 42 0.29 20.92 8.85
C GLU A 42 1.53 21.15 7.98
N ILE A 43 1.49 20.78 6.71
CA ILE A 43 2.60 21.00 5.77
C ILE A 43 2.41 22.28 4.94
N ARG A 44 1.33 23.04 5.21
CA ARG A 44 1.07 24.36 4.62
C ARG A 44 2.13 25.36 5.07
N GLY A 45 3.14 25.53 4.23
CA GLY A 45 4.28 26.43 4.45
C GLY A 45 5.63 25.74 4.22
N MET A 46 5.69 24.41 4.28
CA MET A 46 6.95 23.66 4.18
C MET A 46 7.09 22.81 2.92
N VAL A 47 6.00 22.44 2.24
CA VAL A 47 6.08 21.64 1.00
C VAL A 47 6.04 22.52 -0.24
N PRO A 48 7.13 22.57 -1.03
CA PRO A 48 7.16 23.26 -2.31
C PRO A 48 6.07 22.74 -3.24
N SER A 49 5.46 23.63 -4.02
CA SER A 49 4.50 23.26 -5.09
C SER A 49 5.03 22.18 -6.04
N LEU A 50 6.36 22.11 -6.18
CA LEU A 50 7.08 21.09 -6.94
C LEU A 50 6.91 19.66 -6.42
N GLU A 51 6.64 19.44 -5.13
CA GLU A 51 6.41 18.08 -4.62
C GLU A 51 5.06 17.52 -5.05
N TRP A 52 4.02 18.36 -5.08
CA TRP A 52 2.71 17.96 -5.59
C TRP A 52 2.76 17.56 -7.06
N ALA A 53 3.61 18.22 -7.86
CA ALA A 53 3.85 17.84 -9.25
C ALA A 53 4.45 16.42 -9.36
N ARG A 54 5.32 16.01 -8.42
CA ARG A 54 5.88 14.64 -8.40
C ARG A 54 4.80 13.60 -8.13
N TYR A 55 3.93 13.84 -7.16
CA TYR A 55 2.82 12.93 -6.85
C TYR A 55 1.81 12.86 -8.00
N LEU A 56 1.54 13.98 -8.64
CA LEU A 56 0.71 14.05 -9.84
C LEU A 56 1.31 13.21 -10.98
N LEU A 57 2.61 13.37 -11.26
CA LEU A 57 3.31 12.61 -12.29
C LEU A 57 3.28 11.10 -12.01
N VAL A 58 3.50 10.69 -10.76
CA VAL A 58 3.37 9.28 -10.36
C VAL A 58 1.92 8.80 -10.58
N GLY A 59 0.92 9.56 -10.13
CA GLY A 59 -0.49 9.23 -10.33
C GLY A 59 -0.86 9.06 -11.81
N ILE A 60 -0.48 10.01 -12.66
CA ILE A 60 -0.70 9.95 -14.11
C ILE A 60 -0.02 8.72 -14.71
N ALA A 61 1.25 8.47 -14.38
CA ALA A 61 1.99 7.34 -14.93
C ALA A 61 1.35 6.00 -14.52
N VAL A 62 0.90 5.87 -13.28
CA VAL A 62 0.19 4.67 -12.80
C VAL A 62 -1.14 4.49 -13.56
N VAL A 63 -1.93 5.55 -13.74
CA VAL A 63 -3.18 5.50 -14.53
C VAL A 63 -2.93 5.09 -15.97
N ILE A 64 -1.93 5.68 -16.63
CA ILE A 64 -1.57 5.36 -18.03
C ILE A 64 -1.26 3.86 -18.17
N VAL A 65 -0.47 3.30 -17.26
CA VAL A 65 -0.16 1.86 -17.25
C VAL A 65 -1.43 1.01 -17.07
N GLY A 66 -2.40 1.47 -16.27
CA GLY A 66 -3.69 0.81 -16.09
C GLY A 66 -4.65 0.91 -17.28
N LEU A 67 -4.62 2.02 -18.02
CA LEU A 67 -5.55 2.31 -19.11
C LEU A 67 -5.05 1.83 -20.48
N VAL A 68 -3.76 1.93 -20.78
CA VAL A 68 -3.22 1.63 -22.11
C VAL A 68 -3.14 0.12 -22.32
N PRO A 69 -3.93 -0.47 -23.26
CA PRO A 69 -3.97 -1.92 -23.41
C PRO A 69 -2.68 -2.54 -23.91
N ALA A 70 -1.86 -1.76 -24.62
CA ALA A 70 -0.56 -2.18 -25.12
C ALA A 70 0.52 -2.31 -24.03
N LEU A 71 0.30 -1.72 -22.84
CA LEU A 71 1.24 -1.81 -21.72
C LEU A 71 0.96 -3.08 -20.90
N ASP A 72 1.98 -3.92 -20.77
CA ASP A 72 1.89 -5.10 -19.92
C ASP A 72 2.01 -4.69 -18.44
N VAL A 73 0.87 -4.77 -17.73
CA VAL A 73 0.81 -4.50 -16.28
C VAL A 73 1.59 -5.52 -15.45
N ARG A 74 1.96 -6.66 -16.02
CA ARG A 74 2.80 -7.68 -15.37
C ARG A 74 4.30 -7.39 -15.50
N SER A 75 4.68 -6.43 -16.34
CA SER A 75 6.07 -6.02 -16.49
C SER A 75 6.64 -5.50 -15.16
N ALA A 76 7.95 -5.69 -14.95
CA ALA A 76 8.62 -5.23 -13.74
C ALA A 76 8.46 -3.71 -13.52
N ALA A 77 8.51 -2.93 -14.60
CA ALA A 77 8.33 -1.48 -14.57
C ALA A 77 6.91 -1.09 -14.13
N ALA A 78 5.87 -1.72 -14.70
CA ALA A 78 4.49 -1.46 -14.32
C ALA A 78 4.19 -1.82 -12.86
N ARG A 79 4.79 -2.91 -12.36
CA ARG A 79 4.68 -3.36 -10.97
C ARG A 79 5.41 -2.41 -10.01
N ALA A 80 6.63 -2.00 -10.38
CA ALA A 80 7.42 -1.03 -9.61
C ALA A 80 6.70 0.32 -9.52
N LEU A 81 6.10 0.77 -10.62
CA LEU A 81 5.33 2.01 -10.67
C LEU A 81 4.07 1.93 -9.80
N LEU A 82 3.36 0.80 -9.80
CA LEU A 82 2.23 0.58 -8.90
C LEU A 82 2.66 0.58 -7.43
N ALA A 83 3.79 -0.07 -7.11
CA ALA A 83 4.34 -0.09 -5.76
C ALA A 83 4.78 1.29 -5.29
N LEU A 84 5.37 2.09 -6.18
CA LEU A 84 5.66 3.50 -5.91
C LEU A 84 4.38 4.29 -5.65
N GLY A 85 3.36 4.12 -6.49
CA GLY A 85 2.06 4.77 -6.31
C GLY A 85 1.39 4.39 -4.98
N GLY A 86 1.42 3.10 -4.62
CA GLY A 86 0.93 2.61 -3.33
C GLY A 86 1.70 3.19 -2.14
N ALA A 87 3.03 3.26 -2.24
CA ALA A 87 3.85 3.90 -1.21
C ALA A 87 3.53 5.40 -1.06
N VAL A 88 3.38 6.13 -2.16
CA VAL A 88 2.95 7.55 -2.11
C VAL A 88 1.56 7.67 -1.48
N ALA A 89 0.61 6.79 -1.83
CA ALA A 89 -0.72 6.80 -1.23
C ALA A 89 -0.66 6.56 0.29
N LEU A 90 0.12 5.58 0.75
CA LEU A 90 0.30 5.32 2.18
C LEU A 90 1.00 6.47 2.91
N TYR A 91 1.98 7.11 2.26
CA TYR A 91 2.61 8.33 2.77
C TYR A 91 1.61 9.47 2.97
N LEU A 92 0.67 9.63 2.03
CA LEU A 92 -0.38 10.65 2.14
C LEU A 92 -1.47 10.25 3.16
N ALA A 93 -1.55 9.00 3.58
CA ALA A 93 -2.62 8.45 4.42
C ALA A 93 -2.28 8.44 5.92
N CYS A 94 -1.88 9.61 6.44
CA CYS A 94 -1.50 9.76 7.85
C CYS A 94 -2.69 9.78 8.83
N MET A 95 -3.91 10.05 8.36
CA MET A 95 -5.13 10.19 9.18
C MET A 95 -6.33 9.43 8.58
N PRO A 96 -7.37 9.13 9.38
CA PRO A 96 -7.40 9.24 10.84
C PRO A 96 -6.53 8.17 11.51
N GLN A 97 -6.01 8.50 12.68
CA GLN A 97 -5.33 7.53 13.55
C GLN A 97 -6.38 6.59 14.17
N LEU A 98 -6.04 5.32 14.36
CA LEU A 98 -7.00 4.31 14.84
C LEU A 98 -7.52 4.60 16.26
N ASP A 99 -6.71 5.26 17.09
CA ASP A 99 -7.07 5.68 18.44
C ASP A 99 -8.13 6.80 18.47
N SER A 100 -8.20 7.62 17.42
CA SER A 100 -9.19 8.70 17.26
C SER A 100 -10.57 8.22 16.77
N LEU A 101 -10.71 6.92 16.44
CA LEU A 101 -11.98 6.34 15.99
C LEU A 101 -12.84 5.87 17.16
N PRO A 102 -14.18 5.75 16.97
CA PRO A 102 -15.05 5.10 17.95
C PRO A 102 -14.55 3.67 18.27
N GLY A 103 -14.29 3.40 19.55
CA GLY A 103 -13.71 2.13 20.01
C GLY A 103 -12.17 2.08 20.01
N GLY A 104 -11.50 3.10 19.45
CA GLY A 104 -10.04 3.26 19.45
C GLY A 104 -9.42 3.50 20.82
N ALA A 105 -10.23 3.92 21.80
CA ALA A 105 -9.81 4.10 23.20
C ALA A 105 -9.24 2.81 23.83
N ALA A 106 -9.65 1.63 23.36
CA ALA A 106 -9.10 0.36 23.83
C ALA A 106 -7.63 0.13 23.42
N ILE A 107 -7.15 0.89 22.44
CA ILE A 107 -5.78 0.82 21.93
C ILE A 107 -4.89 1.80 22.69
N VAL A 108 -5.47 2.88 23.22
CA VAL A 108 -4.76 3.91 23.99
C VAL A 108 -4.10 3.28 25.22
N GLY A 109 -2.81 3.54 25.41
CA GLY A 109 -2.02 2.97 26.52
C GLY A 109 -1.39 1.59 26.22
N THR A 110 -1.67 0.99 25.07
CA THR A 110 -0.93 -0.20 24.62
C THR A 110 0.37 0.19 23.91
N PRO A 111 1.38 -0.71 23.85
CA PRO A 111 2.56 -0.50 23.00
C PRO A 111 2.20 -0.27 21.52
N PHE A 112 1.02 -0.73 21.09
CA PHE A 112 0.52 -0.55 19.74
C PHE A 112 0.05 0.90 19.48
N ALA A 113 -0.48 1.61 20.48
CA ALA A 113 -0.78 3.04 20.34
C ALA A 113 0.49 3.87 20.11
N MET A 114 1.64 3.47 20.69
CA MET A 114 2.92 4.16 20.50
C MET A 114 3.43 4.13 19.05
N LEU A 115 2.85 3.26 18.21
CA LEU A 115 3.15 3.18 16.77
C LEU A 115 2.42 4.23 15.93
N GLY A 116 1.39 4.88 16.49
CA GLY A 116 0.51 5.80 15.76
C GLY A 116 -0.11 5.19 14.49
N PRO A 117 -0.73 4.00 14.56
CA PRO A 117 -1.26 3.34 13.37
C PRO A 117 -2.49 4.09 12.86
N SER A 118 -2.45 4.50 11.59
CA SER A 118 -3.60 5.04 10.87
C SER A 118 -4.51 3.95 10.30
N VAL A 119 -5.74 4.32 9.92
CA VAL A 119 -6.69 3.42 9.24
C VAL A 119 -6.10 2.79 7.97
N ALA A 120 -5.24 3.51 7.26
CA ALA A 120 -4.56 2.98 6.07
C ALA A 120 -3.65 1.79 6.40
N HIS A 121 -3.02 1.78 7.59
CA HIS A 121 -2.22 0.65 8.03
C HIS A 121 -3.07 -0.63 8.17
N THR A 122 -4.30 -0.52 8.66
CA THR A 122 -5.25 -1.64 8.69
C THR A 122 -5.57 -2.12 7.28
N GLY A 123 -5.80 -1.20 6.34
CA GLY A 123 -6.00 -1.51 4.93
C GLY A 123 -4.85 -2.31 4.31
N VAL A 124 -3.61 -1.92 4.61
CA VAL A 124 -2.40 -2.63 4.17
C VAL A 124 -2.34 -4.05 4.73
N VAL A 125 -2.63 -4.25 6.03
CA VAL A 125 -2.68 -5.59 6.65
C VAL A 125 -3.75 -6.46 6.00
N ILE A 126 -4.96 -5.91 5.81
CA ILE A 126 -6.07 -6.60 5.12
C ILE A 126 -5.61 -7.03 3.73
N ALA A 127 -5.07 -6.11 2.92
CA ALA A 127 -4.65 -6.42 1.55
C ALA A 127 -3.58 -7.54 1.51
N ALA A 128 -2.63 -7.54 2.44
CA ALA A 128 -1.59 -8.56 2.51
C ALA A 128 -2.10 -9.93 2.95
N ILE A 129 -3.00 -9.99 3.95
CA ILE A 129 -3.62 -11.25 4.39
C ILE A 129 -4.40 -11.87 3.22
N PHE A 130 -5.24 -11.08 2.57
CA PHE A 130 -6.07 -11.58 1.47
C PHE A 130 -5.29 -11.92 0.22
N LEU A 131 -4.18 -11.24 -0.04
CA LEU A 131 -3.21 -11.66 -1.06
C LEU A 131 -2.57 -13.02 -0.71
N GLY A 132 -2.17 -13.21 0.55
CA GLY A 132 -1.65 -14.50 1.03
C GLY A 132 -2.67 -15.63 0.86
N LEU A 133 -3.92 -15.38 1.24
CA LEU A 133 -5.04 -16.30 1.04
C LEU A 133 -5.28 -16.58 -0.45
N GLN A 134 -5.23 -15.57 -1.31
CA GLN A 134 -5.34 -15.74 -2.76
C GLN A 134 -4.22 -16.65 -3.29
N ALA A 135 -2.98 -16.48 -2.82
CA ALA A 135 -1.86 -17.32 -3.24
C ALA A 135 -2.05 -18.79 -2.83
N VAL A 136 -2.60 -19.03 -1.63
CA VAL A 136 -2.95 -20.38 -1.15
C VAL A 136 -4.08 -20.99 -1.99
N VAL A 137 -5.16 -20.24 -2.23
CA VAL A 137 -6.32 -20.69 -3.02
C VAL A 137 -5.92 -21.00 -4.47
N ASP A 138 -5.15 -20.13 -5.11
CA ASP A 138 -4.70 -20.32 -6.49
C ASP A 138 -3.60 -21.39 -6.63
N ARG A 139 -3.15 -21.99 -5.51
CA ARG A 139 -1.94 -22.84 -5.42
C ARG A 139 -0.74 -22.24 -6.15
N ARG A 140 -0.71 -20.91 -6.27
CA ARG A 140 0.35 -20.19 -6.96
C ARG A 140 1.52 -20.13 -6.01
N ALA A 141 2.67 -20.66 -6.45
CA ALA A 141 3.92 -20.24 -5.87
C ALA A 141 4.01 -18.72 -6.04
N LEU A 142 3.96 -17.97 -4.94
CA LEU A 142 4.38 -16.57 -4.90
C LEU A 142 5.69 -16.46 -5.69
N PRO A 143 5.88 -15.40 -6.51
CA PRO A 143 6.92 -15.36 -7.53
C PRO A 143 8.28 -15.82 -6.98
N ARG A 144 8.68 -17.04 -7.36
CA ARG A 144 9.99 -17.59 -7.08
C ARG A 144 10.94 -16.98 -8.10
N ARG A 145 11.89 -16.16 -7.62
CA ARG A 145 13.31 -16.05 -8.03
C ARG A 145 13.84 -14.63 -7.89
N VAL A 146 13.92 -14.19 -6.64
CA VAL A 146 15.19 -13.73 -6.07
C VAL A 146 15.26 -14.47 -4.72
N PRO A 147 16.42 -15.03 -4.28
CA PRO A 147 16.48 -15.69 -2.98
C PRO A 147 15.89 -14.75 -1.93
N PHE A 148 14.82 -15.17 -1.23
CA PHE A 148 14.12 -14.31 -0.28
C PHE A 148 15.12 -13.68 0.71
N VAL A 149 16.10 -14.48 1.14
CA VAL A 149 17.21 -14.04 1.98
C VAL A 149 18.04 -12.95 1.30
N SER A 150 18.46 -13.10 0.05
CA SER A 150 19.26 -12.06 -0.63
C SER A 150 18.46 -10.80 -0.90
N SER A 151 17.16 -10.90 -1.24
CA SER A 151 16.29 -9.74 -1.40
C SER A 151 16.02 -9.01 -0.10
N VAL A 152 15.83 -9.75 1.00
CA VAL A 152 15.65 -9.18 2.34
C VAL A 152 16.95 -8.55 2.83
N LEU A 153 18.11 -9.17 2.57
CA LEU A 153 19.42 -8.60 2.88
C LEU A 153 19.73 -7.35 2.06
N VAL A 154 19.41 -7.35 0.76
CA VAL A 154 19.59 -6.18 -0.11
C VAL A 154 18.61 -5.07 0.27
N ALA A 155 17.34 -5.39 0.51
CA ALA A 155 16.35 -4.41 0.96
C ALA A 155 16.68 -3.87 2.35
N GLY A 156 17.07 -4.72 3.30
CA GLY A 156 17.53 -4.33 4.62
C GLY A 156 18.80 -3.49 4.56
N GLY A 157 19.76 -3.85 3.71
CA GLY A 157 20.98 -3.09 3.46
C GLY A 157 20.70 -1.72 2.84
N LEU A 158 19.84 -1.65 1.82
CA LEU A 158 19.38 -0.39 1.22
C LEU A 158 18.64 0.47 2.22
N LEU A 159 17.81 -0.14 3.08
CA LEU A 159 17.07 0.56 4.11
C LEU A 159 18.02 1.12 5.19
N LEU A 160 18.98 0.33 5.66
CA LEU A 160 20.00 0.78 6.61
C LEU A 160 20.88 1.87 6.00
N ALA A 161 21.25 1.75 4.72
CA ALA A 161 22.01 2.77 4.00
C ALA A 161 21.20 4.07 3.85
N LEU A 162 19.93 3.99 3.45
CA LEU A 162 19.01 5.14 3.39
C LEU A 162 18.82 5.77 4.75
N MET A 163 18.65 4.98 5.80
CA MET A 163 18.48 5.44 7.18
C MET A 163 19.76 6.12 7.69
N ALA A 164 20.94 5.58 7.36
CA ALA A 164 22.23 6.17 7.69
C ALA A 164 22.49 7.48 6.91
N ILE A 165 22.16 7.53 5.62
CA ILE A 165 22.26 8.73 4.79
C ILE A 165 21.29 9.80 5.31
N MET A 166 20.03 9.44 5.57
CA MET A 166 19.02 10.34 6.10
C MET A 166 19.43 10.86 7.48
N TRP A 167 19.99 10.01 8.35
CA TRP A 167 20.56 10.42 9.63
C TRP A 167 21.75 11.38 9.46
N LEU A 168 22.72 11.07 8.59
CA LEU A 168 23.88 11.92 8.34
C LEU A 168 23.48 13.28 7.74
N SER A 169 22.52 13.30 6.83
CA SER A 169 22.04 14.51 6.16
C SER A 169 21.15 15.37 7.04
N LEU A 170 20.34 14.76 7.91
CA LEU A 170 19.38 15.48 8.75
C LEU A 170 19.93 15.81 10.14
N ARG A 171 20.94 15.11 10.67
CA ARG A 171 21.46 15.36 12.04
C ARG A 171 21.99 16.77 12.29
N GLY A 172 22.39 17.48 11.23
CA GLY A 172 22.93 18.84 11.33
C GLY A 172 21.88 19.94 11.16
N VAL A 173 20.68 19.60 10.67
CA VAL A 173 19.62 20.57 10.32
C VAL A 173 18.39 20.35 11.20
N TYR A 174 18.03 19.09 11.39
CA TYR A 174 17.13 18.68 12.45
C TYR A 174 18.00 18.30 13.64
N ASP A 175 17.76 18.94 14.77
CA ASP A 175 18.04 18.30 16.03
C ASP A 175 17.20 17.02 16.04
N LEU A 176 17.75 15.92 15.50
CA LEU A 176 17.27 14.54 15.64
C LEU A 176 17.41 14.12 17.12
N SER A 177 17.12 15.05 18.02
CA SER A 177 16.74 14.82 19.39
C SER A 177 15.55 13.87 19.36
N MET A 178 15.80 12.60 19.67
CA MET A 178 15.02 11.79 20.62
C MET A 178 13.49 11.66 20.46
N THR A 179 12.86 12.18 19.40
CA THR A 179 11.39 12.36 19.34
C THR A 179 10.69 11.33 18.46
N THR A 180 11.38 10.71 17.49
CA THR A 180 10.80 9.64 16.68
C THR A 180 11.32 8.29 17.18
N SER A 181 10.48 7.54 17.90
CA SER A 181 10.83 6.21 18.41
C SER A 181 11.34 5.31 17.26
N PRO A 182 12.50 4.63 17.40
CA PRO A 182 13.00 3.71 16.38
C PRO A 182 11.97 2.61 16.04
N LEU A 183 11.10 2.28 16.99
CA LEU A 183 10.01 1.32 16.84
C LEU A 183 8.96 1.81 15.82
N LEU A 184 8.64 3.11 15.82
CA LEU A 184 7.74 3.74 14.85
C LEU A 184 8.34 3.71 13.43
N LEU A 185 9.65 3.92 13.32
CA LEU A 185 10.35 3.89 12.03
C LEU A 185 10.35 2.47 11.45
N VAL A 186 10.66 1.46 12.27
CA VAL A 186 10.55 0.05 11.89
C VAL A 186 9.12 -0.30 11.46
N PHE A 187 8.12 0.12 12.23
CA PHE A 187 6.71 -0.12 11.89
C PHE A 187 6.34 0.49 10.53
N ARG A 188 6.63 1.77 10.29
CA ARG A 188 6.37 2.42 9.00
C ARG A 188 7.05 1.68 7.87
N THR A 189 8.34 1.33 8.03
CA THR A 189 9.08 0.55 7.04
C THR A 189 8.41 -0.79 6.72
N VAL A 190 8.01 -1.54 7.75
CA VAL A 190 7.32 -2.83 7.55
C VAL A 190 6.04 -2.63 6.76
N MET A 191 5.28 -1.58 7.05
CA MET A 191 4.02 -1.29 6.40
C MET A 191 4.19 -0.83 4.95
N TYR A 192 5.20 -0.01 4.66
CA TYR A 192 5.61 0.28 3.28
C TYR A 192 6.05 -0.98 2.55
N GLY A 193 6.89 -1.82 3.17
CA GLY A 193 7.35 -3.08 2.58
C GLY A 193 6.20 -4.04 2.27
N LEU A 194 5.22 -4.14 3.18
CA LEU A 194 4.03 -4.97 3.01
C LEU A 194 3.17 -4.47 1.85
N LEU A 195 2.89 -3.17 1.78
CA LEU A 195 2.12 -2.58 0.68
C LEU A 195 2.86 -2.69 -0.66
N MET A 196 4.17 -2.45 -0.68
CA MET A 196 4.98 -2.66 -1.88
C MET A 196 4.93 -4.12 -2.32
N LEU A 197 5.03 -5.09 -1.41
CA LEU A 197 4.88 -6.50 -1.72
C LEU A 197 3.51 -6.78 -2.34
N VAL A 198 2.45 -6.21 -1.78
CA VAL A 198 1.08 -6.31 -2.30
C VAL A 198 0.98 -5.75 -3.72
N CYS A 199 1.38 -4.49 -3.93
CA CYS A 199 1.36 -3.84 -5.24
C CYS A 199 2.30 -4.49 -6.27
N LEU A 200 3.41 -5.08 -5.82
CA LEU A 200 4.27 -5.84 -6.71
C LEU A 200 3.62 -7.16 -7.09
N THR A 201 2.94 -7.88 -6.22
CA THR A 201 2.45 -9.24 -6.52
C THR A 201 1.08 -9.30 -7.19
N ILE A 202 0.24 -8.29 -6.96
CA ILE A 202 -1.11 -8.18 -7.49
C ILE A 202 -1.21 -8.17 -9.02
N PRO A 203 -0.37 -7.43 -9.76
CA PRO A 203 -0.54 -7.31 -11.20
C PRO A 203 -0.38 -8.66 -11.90
N GLY A 204 -1.49 -9.16 -12.47
CA GLY A 204 -1.56 -10.49 -13.10
C GLY A 204 -2.24 -11.57 -12.26
N VAL A 205 -2.69 -11.26 -11.04
CA VAL A 205 -3.68 -12.08 -10.31
C VAL A 205 -5.03 -11.95 -11.03
N ARG A 206 -5.76 -13.07 -11.16
CA ARG A 206 -7.11 -13.08 -11.73
C ARG A 206 -8.00 -12.12 -10.89
N GLY A 207 -8.98 -11.46 -11.49
CA GLY A 207 -9.91 -10.54 -10.81
C GLY A 207 -9.36 -9.22 -10.24
N VAL A 208 -8.05 -9.04 -10.10
CA VAL A 208 -7.45 -7.73 -9.77
C VAL A 208 -6.95 -7.05 -11.04
N GLY A 209 -6.14 -7.75 -11.85
CA GLY A 209 -5.74 -7.28 -13.19
C GLY A 209 -5.20 -5.85 -13.20
N ARG A 210 -5.76 -5.02 -14.08
CA ARG A 210 -5.37 -3.60 -14.28
C ARG A 210 -6.05 -2.62 -13.32
N SER A 211 -7.10 -3.07 -12.62
CA SER A 211 -7.93 -2.17 -11.80
C SER A 211 -7.12 -1.50 -10.69
N ALA A 212 -6.13 -2.21 -10.10
CA ALA A 212 -5.24 -1.66 -9.09
C ALA A 212 -4.48 -0.42 -9.55
N HIS A 213 -3.95 -0.42 -10.77
CA HIS A 213 -3.34 0.75 -11.37
C HIS A 213 -4.33 1.89 -11.55
N ILE A 214 -5.55 1.59 -12.01
CA ILE A 214 -6.56 2.62 -12.26
C ILE A 214 -6.94 3.32 -10.95
N TYR A 215 -7.38 2.58 -9.93
CA TYR A 215 -7.87 3.23 -8.73
C TYR A 215 -6.76 3.84 -7.86
N ILE A 216 -5.55 3.25 -7.80
CA ILE A 216 -4.42 3.86 -7.05
C ILE A 216 -3.99 5.14 -7.76
N GLY A 217 -3.87 5.11 -9.10
CA GLY A 217 -3.54 6.28 -9.87
C GLY A 217 -4.59 7.40 -9.71
N LEU A 218 -5.87 7.08 -9.85
CA LEU A 218 -6.97 8.04 -9.63
C LEU A 218 -7.00 8.59 -8.21
N ALA A 219 -6.71 7.75 -7.20
CA ALA A 219 -6.63 8.17 -5.81
C ALA A 219 -5.54 9.22 -5.58
N LEU A 220 -4.37 9.03 -6.19
CA LEU A 220 -3.27 9.99 -6.12
C LEU A 220 -3.66 11.31 -6.79
N LEU A 221 -4.30 11.26 -7.96
CA LEU A 221 -4.81 12.47 -8.62
C LEU A 221 -5.82 13.21 -7.73
N ALA A 222 -6.79 12.47 -7.15
CA ALA A 222 -7.80 13.04 -6.27
C ALA A 222 -7.19 13.65 -5.00
N ALA A 223 -6.21 12.97 -4.39
CA ALA A 223 -5.49 13.48 -3.22
C ALA A 223 -4.73 14.77 -3.55
N VAL A 224 -4.04 14.83 -4.69
CA VAL A 224 -3.34 16.05 -5.15
C VAL A 224 -4.33 17.19 -5.40
N VAL A 225 -5.39 16.94 -6.17
CA VAL A 225 -6.42 17.96 -6.49
C VAL A 225 -7.06 18.49 -5.22
N ARG A 226 -7.45 17.62 -4.29
CA ARG A 226 -8.02 18.03 -3.01
C ARG A 226 -7.04 18.91 -2.23
N ASN A 227 -5.79 18.48 -2.08
CA ASN A 227 -4.80 19.26 -1.32
C ASN A 227 -4.55 20.63 -1.98
N LEU A 228 -4.44 20.71 -3.31
CA LEU A 228 -4.32 21.98 -4.03
C LEU A 228 -5.57 22.86 -3.90
N ALA A 229 -6.78 22.29 -4.01
CA ALA A 229 -8.04 23.03 -3.86
C ALA A 229 -8.19 23.60 -2.44
N THR A 230 -7.84 22.82 -1.42
CA THR A 230 -7.85 23.32 -0.04
C THR A 230 -6.77 24.37 0.22
N ALA A 231 -5.69 24.38 -0.56
CA ALA A 231 -4.60 25.36 -0.44
C ALA A 231 -4.92 26.70 -1.14
N GLY A 232 -5.63 26.68 -2.27
CA GLY A 232 -6.00 27.87 -3.04
C GLY A 232 -7.29 28.58 -2.59
N GLY A 233 -8.00 28.02 -1.62
CA GLY A 233 -9.24 28.58 -1.05
C GLY A 233 -9.04 29.49 0.16
N MET A 234 -7.87 30.12 0.31
CA MET A 234 -7.59 31.18 1.30
C MET A 234 -7.42 32.52 0.60
#